data_AF-A0A3D2L7Y7-F1
#
_entry.id   AF-A0A3D2L7Y7-F1
#
_cell.length_a   1.000
_cell.length_b   1.000
_cell.length_c   1.000
_cell.angle_alpha   90.00
_cell.angle_beta   90.00
_cell.angle_gamma   90.00
#
_symmetry.space_group_name_H-M   'P 1'
#
loop_
_entity.id
_entity.type
_entity.pdbx_description
1 polymer ?
#
loop_
_entity_poly.entity_id
_entity_poly.type
_entity_poly.pdbx_seq_one_letter_code
_entity_poly.pdbx_strand_id
1 'polypeptide(L)'
;EFDAFLTLSSDEPKAEVWATAADARSVTLVQHTSLVRLPDDGYTPRMFDPRSGAIDVGYYDFSAPLSGQVGQSFARRFRLEKQDPTAASSPAKEPIVFYVDSGAPEEIRAALIEGASWWAEAFEAAGFPDSYRVQVLPEGAHPLDVRYNVIQWVHRQTRGWSYGGGLTDPRTGEMLKANVILGSQRVRQDRMIFEGLAGASKTGTGAADDPVQIALSRIRQLAAHEVGHTLGFAHNFAASSNERASVMDYPAPLVWVGQNGELDFSAAYDVGIGEWDIVSAMWLYRQYPDGTDENAAGDELLESAWGSGLRYIDDPQGRGVGTAHPYASVWDNGTDPVASLTEVMRVRKVALERFGLGALQPGEPTSRLRAVIVPVYLYHRYQVNAAAKMIGGYDFHYAETGQANIGGAPVPADQQRGALSALVATLDPAVLDLPDRTLDLLTPPLVSFRGAGAGAEYFPGETGAMFDLLTAADTSASQTLGALLHP
;
A
#
# COMPACT_ATOMS: atom_id res chain seq x y z
N GLU A 1 -4.93 -7.40 -31.83
CA GLU A 1 -5.72 -6.63 -30.84
C GLU A 1 -6.75 -5.81 -31.61
N PHE A 2 -7.85 -5.43 -30.98
CA PHE A 2 -8.86 -4.56 -31.58
C PHE A 2 -9.59 -3.76 -30.51
N ASP A 3 -10.11 -2.60 -30.88
CA ASP A 3 -10.94 -1.76 -30.02
C ASP A 3 -12.42 -1.93 -30.34
N ALA A 4 -13.24 -2.12 -29.30
CA ALA A 4 -14.68 -2.03 -29.39
C ALA A 4 -15.15 -0.74 -28.71
N PHE A 5 -15.94 0.05 -29.42
CA PHE A 5 -16.57 1.27 -28.90
C PHE A 5 -17.98 0.92 -28.44
N LEU A 6 -18.21 1.00 -27.14
CA LEU A 6 -19.48 0.70 -26.50
C LEU A 6 -20.13 2.01 -26.06
N THR A 7 -21.10 2.50 -26.83
CA THR A 7 -21.88 3.69 -26.46
C THR A 7 -23.13 3.26 -25.69
N LEU A 8 -23.17 3.61 -24.42
CA LEU A 8 -24.29 3.38 -23.51
C LEU A 8 -25.12 4.66 -23.42
N SER A 9 -26.43 4.52 -23.53
CA SER A 9 -27.37 5.64 -23.39
C SER A 9 -28.31 5.43 -22.21
N SER A 10 -28.71 6.52 -21.56
CA SER A 10 -29.71 6.53 -20.49
C SER A 10 -30.47 7.84 -20.49
N ASP A 11 -31.79 7.76 -20.34
CA ASP A 11 -32.64 8.94 -20.11
C ASP A 11 -32.54 9.44 -18.66
N GLU A 12 -32.10 8.58 -17.73
CA GLU A 12 -31.96 8.84 -16.30
C GLU A 12 -30.53 8.52 -15.79
N PRO A 13 -29.48 9.21 -16.29
CA PRO A 13 -28.13 8.98 -15.79
C PRO A 13 -27.99 9.44 -14.33
N LYS A 14 -27.27 8.64 -13.54
CA LYS A 14 -27.00 8.92 -12.12
C LYS A 14 -25.91 9.96 -11.93
N ALA A 15 -25.80 10.48 -10.72
CA ALA A 15 -24.92 11.60 -10.37
C ALA A 15 -23.44 11.35 -10.69
N GLU A 16 -22.97 10.10 -10.59
CA GLU A 16 -21.59 9.71 -10.90
C GLU A 16 -21.26 9.91 -12.38
N VAL A 17 -22.22 9.61 -13.25
CA VAL A 17 -22.08 9.80 -14.70
C VAL A 17 -22.13 11.28 -15.05
N TRP A 18 -23.04 12.03 -14.44
CA TRP A 18 -23.10 13.50 -14.56
C TRP A 18 -21.83 14.21 -14.11
N ALA A 19 -21.16 13.69 -13.08
CA ALA A 19 -19.91 14.27 -12.61
C ALA A 19 -18.76 14.04 -13.60
N THR A 20 -18.79 12.95 -14.38
CA THR A 20 -17.63 12.48 -15.15
C THR A 20 -17.74 12.72 -16.65
N ALA A 21 -18.90 12.44 -17.26
CA ALA A 21 -19.07 12.50 -18.71
C ALA A 21 -19.46 13.91 -19.18
N ALA A 22 -18.98 14.31 -20.36
CA ALA A 22 -19.36 15.57 -20.99
C ALA A 22 -20.87 15.63 -21.32
N ASP A 23 -21.43 14.51 -21.76
CA ASP A 23 -22.88 14.25 -21.82
C ASP A 23 -23.19 12.95 -21.08
N ALA A 24 -23.89 13.06 -19.94
CA ALA A 24 -24.20 11.91 -19.12
C ALA A 24 -25.23 10.97 -19.73
N ARG A 25 -26.01 11.44 -20.72
CA ARG A 25 -27.02 10.62 -21.40
C ARG A 25 -26.44 9.69 -22.46
N SER A 26 -25.18 9.92 -22.88
CA SER A 26 -24.50 9.13 -23.89
C SER A 26 -23.01 9.00 -23.55
N VAL A 27 -22.63 7.85 -23.00
CA VAL A 27 -21.25 7.56 -22.59
C VAL A 27 -20.66 6.51 -23.50
N THR A 28 -19.49 6.80 -24.08
CA THR A 28 -18.73 5.80 -24.85
C THR A 28 -17.59 5.26 -24.00
N LEU A 29 -17.58 3.94 -23.80
CA LEU A 29 -16.46 3.19 -23.24
C LEU A 29 -15.67 2.56 -24.38
N VAL A 30 -14.34 2.65 -24.32
CA VAL A 30 -13.45 1.98 -25.27
C VAL A 30 -12.90 0.73 -24.61
N GLN A 31 -13.21 -0.43 -25.17
CA GLN A 31 -12.68 -1.71 -24.71
C GLN A 31 -11.60 -2.19 -25.68
N HIS A 32 -10.35 -2.11 -25.24
CA HIS A 32 -9.22 -2.71 -25.94
C HIS A 32 -9.18 -4.22 -25.67
N THR A 33 -9.18 -5.03 -26.72
CA THR A 33 -9.19 -6.49 -26.62
C THR A 33 -7.96 -7.10 -27.28
N SER A 34 -7.22 -7.89 -26.51
CA SER A 34 -6.04 -8.64 -26.97
C SER A 34 -6.34 -10.14 -26.93
N LEU A 35 -6.18 -10.81 -28.08
CA LEU A 35 -6.18 -12.27 -28.17
C LEU A 35 -4.74 -12.73 -28.08
N VAL A 36 -4.36 -13.26 -26.93
CA VAL A 36 -2.97 -13.60 -26.59
C VAL A 36 -2.77 -15.10 -26.80
N ARG A 37 -1.78 -15.48 -27.60
CA ARG A 37 -1.35 -16.88 -27.72
C ARG A 37 -0.64 -17.28 -26.44
N LEU A 38 -1.00 -18.42 -25.86
CA LEU A 38 -0.30 -18.96 -24.70
C LEU A 38 1.15 -19.35 -25.07
N PRO A 39 2.10 -19.25 -24.13
CA PRO A 39 3.48 -19.66 -24.35
C PRO A 39 3.66 -21.15 -24.68
N ASP A 40 4.87 -21.49 -25.09
CA ASP A 40 5.32 -22.87 -25.25
C ASP A 40 5.45 -23.62 -23.91
N ASP A 41 5.79 -24.91 -23.98
CA ASP A 41 5.96 -25.78 -22.81
C ASP A 41 7.37 -25.67 -22.19
N GLY A 42 8.15 -24.63 -22.53
CA GLY A 42 9.53 -24.45 -22.07
C GLY A 42 9.69 -23.79 -20.71
N TYR A 43 8.59 -23.38 -20.07
CA TYR A 43 8.61 -22.76 -18.75
C TYR A 43 8.55 -23.81 -17.64
N THR A 44 9.46 -23.71 -16.66
CA THR A 44 9.44 -24.55 -15.45
C THR A 44 8.68 -23.83 -14.33
N PRO A 45 7.50 -24.32 -13.93
CA PRO A 45 6.76 -23.77 -12.79
C PRO A 45 7.54 -23.94 -11.49
N ARG A 46 7.41 -22.97 -10.58
CA ARG A 46 7.88 -23.07 -9.19
C ARG A 46 6.67 -23.38 -8.31
N MET A 47 6.77 -24.40 -7.46
CA MET A 47 5.72 -24.68 -6.49
C MET A 47 5.59 -23.52 -5.49
N PHE A 48 4.36 -23.20 -5.12
CA PHE A 48 4.08 -22.18 -4.12
C PHE A 48 4.50 -22.65 -2.72
N ASP A 49 5.05 -21.73 -1.94
CA ASP A 49 5.38 -21.91 -0.53
C ASP A 49 4.72 -20.78 0.29
N PRO A 50 3.87 -21.11 1.28
CA PRO A 50 3.14 -20.10 2.07
C PRO A 50 4.04 -19.17 2.89
N ARG A 51 5.30 -19.54 3.12
CA ARG A 51 6.28 -18.73 3.87
C ARG A 51 6.96 -17.67 2.98
N SER A 52 6.89 -17.83 1.66
CA SER A 52 7.68 -17.07 0.69
C SER A 52 7.18 -15.66 0.40
N GLY A 53 5.92 -15.35 0.73
CA GLY A 53 5.27 -14.13 0.29
C GLY A 53 5.01 -14.03 -1.20
N ALA A 54 5.09 -15.13 -1.95
CA ALA A 54 4.70 -15.17 -3.36
C ALA A 54 3.16 -15.15 -3.52
N ILE A 55 2.69 -14.68 -4.67
CA ILE A 55 1.30 -14.82 -5.11
C ILE A 55 1.18 -16.12 -5.89
N ASP A 56 0.13 -16.88 -5.62
CA ASP A 56 -0.03 -18.23 -6.12
C ASP A 56 -1.10 -18.34 -7.23
N VAL A 57 -1.08 -19.45 -7.96
CA VAL A 57 -2.12 -19.88 -8.89
C VAL A 57 -2.54 -21.29 -8.53
N GLY A 58 -3.58 -21.38 -7.70
CA GLY A 58 -4.08 -22.64 -7.16
C GLY A 58 -4.97 -23.43 -8.13
N TYR A 59 -4.86 -24.76 -8.08
CA TYR A 59 -5.75 -25.70 -8.75
C TYR A 59 -5.95 -26.97 -7.91
N TYR A 60 -6.97 -27.76 -8.26
CA TYR A 60 -7.25 -29.04 -7.62
C TYR A 60 -6.89 -30.18 -8.58
N ASP A 61 -5.89 -30.98 -8.21
CA ASP A 61 -5.52 -32.21 -8.90
C ASP A 61 -6.28 -33.41 -8.31
N PHE A 62 -7.43 -33.73 -8.89
CA PHE A 62 -8.23 -34.90 -8.51
C PHE A 62 -7.62 -36.24 -8.93
N SER A 63 -6.49 -36.24 -9.64
CA SER A 63 -5.73 -37.45 -9.98
C SER A 63 -4.61 -37.77 -8.98
N ALA A 64 -4.35 -36.87 -8.02
CA ALA A 64 -3.35 -37.07 -6.99
C ALA A 64 -3.58 -38.39 -6.22
N PRO A 65 -2.50 -39.14 -5.89
CA PRO A 65 -2.62 -40.34 -5.08
C PRO A 65 -3.16 -40.00 -3.68
N LEU A 66 -3.74 -40.98 -2.97
CA LEU A 66 -4.26 -40.79 -1.61
C LEU A 66 -3.20 -40.31 -0.59
N SER A 67 -1.91 -40.51 -0.88
CA SER A 67 -0.79 -40.02 -0.08
C SER A 67 -0.36 -38.59 -0.42
N GLY A 68 -0.92 -38.00 -1.47
CA GLY A 68 -0.61 -36.65 -1.95
C GLY A 68 -1.68 -35.63 -1.57
N GLN A 69 -1.43 -34.37 -1.91
CA GLN A 69 -2.36 -33.26 -1.71
C GLN A 69 -3.15 -32.99 -2.99
N VAL A 70 -4.47 -32.81 -2.87
CA VAL A 70 -5.33 -32.46 -4.01
C VAL A 70 -5.18 -30.99 -4.37
N GLY A 71 -5.05 -30.11 -3.37
CA GLY A 71 -4.73 -28.70 -3.61
C GLY A 71 -3.28 -28.58 -4.05
N GLN A 72 -3.06 -27.98 -5.20
CA GLN A 72 -1.75 -27.69 -5.77
C GLN A 72 -1.69 -26.20 -6.09
N SER A 73 -0.51 -25.60 -6.04
CA SER A 73 -0.37 -24.20 -6.44
C SER A 73 1.03 -23.88 -6.95
N PHE A 74 1.08 -23.02 -7.95
CA PHE A 74 2.32 -22.49 -8.52
C PHE A 74 2.54 -21.05 -8.10
N ALA A 75 3.78 -20.68 -7.77
CA ALA A 75 4.15 -19.29 -7.57
C ALA A 75 4.13 -18.54 -8.91
N ARG A 76 3.47 -17.37 -8.93
CA ARG A 76 3.39 -16.49 -10.08
C ARG A 76 4.70 -15.73 -10.26
N ARG A 77 5.33 -15.82 -11.43
CA ARG A 77 6.54 -15.03 -11.77
C ARG A 77 6.73 -14.85 -13.26
N PHE A 78 7.50 -13.84 -13.64
CA PHE A 78 7.98 -13.70 -15.02
C PHE A 78 9.02 -14.79 -15.36
N ARG A 79 9.04 -15.21 -16.63
CA ARG A 79 10.11 -16.07 -17.16
C ARG A 79 11.40 -15.27 -17.22
N LEU A 80 12.43 -15.72 -16.52
CA LEU A 80 13.80 -15.22 -16.64
C LEU A 80 14.73 -16.39 -16.93
N GLU A 81 15.68 -16.18 -17.83
CA GLU A 81 16.73 -17.14 -18.14
C GLU A 81 18.05 -16.40 -18.27
N LYS A 82 19.07 -16.85 -17.56
CA LYS A 82 20.42 -16.29 -17.69
C LYS A 82 20.94 -16.43 -19.13
N GLN A 83 21.68 -15.41 -19.59
CA GLN A 83 22.43 -15.50 -20.85
C GLN A 83 23.52 -16.56 -20.76
N ASP A 84 24.24 -16.60 -19.64
CA ASP A 84 25.12 -17.72 -19.28
C ASP A 84 24.44 -18.59 -18.21
N PRO A 85 23.89 -19.76 -18.58
CA PRO A 85 23.18 -20.64 -17.65
C PRO A 85 24.10 -21.25 -16.57
N THR A 86 25.42 -21.22 -16.78
CA THR A 86 26.40 -21.79 -15.83
C THR A 86 26.90 -20.77 -14.81
N ALA A 87 26.65 -19.48 -15.03
CA ALA A 87 27.09 -18.41 -14.14
C ALA A 87 26.18 -18.24 -12.93
N ALA A 88 26.79 -17.96 -11.77
CA ALA A 88 26.04 -17.61 -10.56
C ALA A 88 25.21 -16.32 -10.75
N SER A 89 25.74 -15.36 -11.53
CA SER A 89 25.10 -14.10 -11.87
C SER A 89 25.31 -13.79 -13.36
N SER A 90 24.24 -13.50 -14.07
CA SER A 90 24.27 -13.19 -15.52
C SER A 90 23.01 -12.42 -15.90
N PRO A 91 23.08 -11.40 -16.79
CA PRO A 91 21.89 -10.77 -17.30
C PRO A 91 20.94 -11.78 -17.95
N ALA A 92 19.64 -11.49 -17.91
CA ALA A 92 18.62 -12.30 -18.55
C ALA A 92 18.71 -12.18 -20.08
N LYS A 93 18.33 -13.25 -20.79
CA LYS A 93 18.15 -13.24 -22.25
C LYS A 93 17.10 -12.21 -22.64
N GLU A 94 15.99 -12.18 -21.90
CA GLU A 94 14.90 -11.21 -22.04
C GLU A 94 14.72 -10.46 -20.71
N PRO A 95 15.18 -9.20 -20.62
CA PRO A 95 14.94 -8.36 -19.45
C PRO A 95 13.45 -8.05 -19.24
N ILE A 96 13.03 -7.96 -17.98
CA ILE A 96 11.72 -7.43 -17.62
C ILE A 96 11.77 -5.90 -17.74
N VAL A 97 10.92 -5.34 -18.60
CA VAL A 97 10.82 -3.89 -18.78
C VAL A 97 9.41 -3.42 -18.44
N PHE A 98 9.32 -2.48 -17.49
CA PHE A 98 8.12 -1.73 -17.17
C PHE A 98 8.13 -0.35 -17.84
N TYR A 99 6.96 0.10 -18.27
CA TYR A 99 6.77 1.34 -18.99
C TYR A 99 5.81 2.25 -18.26
N VAL A 100 6.27 3.43 -17.86
CA VAL A 100 5.44 4.47 -17.24
C VAL A 100 4.72 5.27 -18.32
N ASP A 101 3.42 5.44 -18.12
CA ASP A 101 2.56 6.26 -18.98
C ASP A 101 3.14 7.66 -19.21
N SER A 102 3.26 8.06 -20.47
CA SER A 102 3.78 9.37 -20.89
C SER A 102 2.84 10.52 -20.50
N GLY A 103 1.56 10.23 -20.22
CA GLY A 103 0.57 11.19 -19.74
C GLY A 103 0.72 11.59 -18.27
N ALA A 104 1.55 10.89 -17.49
CA ALA A 104 1.86 11.31 -16.13
C ALA A 104 2.60 12.68 -16.11
N PRO A 105 2.22 13.63 -15.24
CA PRO A 105 2.96 14.89 -15.07
C PRO A 105 4.43 14.63 -14.77
N GLU A 106 5.34 15.52 -15.18
CA GLU A 106 6.79 15.27 -15.16
C GLU A 106 7.33 14.82 -13.79
N GLU A 107 7.01 15.55 -12.71
CA GLU A 107 7.46 15.20 -11.35
C GLU A 107 6.88 13.86 -10.87
N ILE A 108 5.62 13.58 -11.22
CA ILE A 108 4.96 12.31 -10.91
C ILE A 108 5.61 11.17 -11.68
N ARG A 109 5.85 11.37 -12.98
CA ARG A 109 6.47 10.39 -13.86
C ARG A 109 7.88 10.04 -13.39
N ALA A 110 8.67 11.03 -12.98
CA ALA A 110 9.98 10.83 -12.39
C ALA A 110 9.89 9.97 -11.11
N ALA A 111 8.96 10.29 -10.20
CA ALA A 111 8.76 9.51 -8.97
C ALA A 111 8.28 8.07 -9.24
N LEU A 112 7.40 7.87 -10.23
CA LEU A 112 6.94 6.54 -10.65
C LEU A 112 8.10 5.69 -11.19
N ILE A 113 8.93 6.27 -12.08
CA ILE A 113 10.11 5.60 -12.64
C ILE A 113 11.09 5.24 -11.52
N GLU A 114 11.40 6.20 -10.64
CA GLU A 114 12.36 6.02 -9.55
C GLU A 114 11.92 4.91 -8.59
N GLY A 115 10.70 5.00 -8.07
CA GLY A 115 10.17 4.01 -7.12
C GLY A 115 10.07 2.61 -7.70
N ALA A 116 9.51 2.48 -8.91
CA ALA A 116 9.44 1.17 -9.57
C ALA A 116 10.84 0.62 -9.89
N SER A 117 11.86 1.47 -10.06
CA SER A 117 13.24 1.04 -10.35
C SER A 117 13.94 0.41 -9.14
N TRP A 118 13.44 0.59 -7.91
CA TRP A 118 14.03 0.00 -6.70
C TRP A 118 14.13 -1.54 -6.79
N TRP A 119 13.22 -2.20 -7.50
CA TRP A 119 13.27 -3.64 -7.73
C TRP A 119 14.52 -4.13 -8.47
N ALA A 120 15.26 -3.25 -9.17
CA ALA A 120 16.50 -3.63 -9.85
C ALA A 120 17.51 -4.28 -8.88
N GLU A 121 17.62 -3.77 -7.66
CA GLU A 121 18.49 -4.30 -6.62
C GLU A 121 18.11 -5.73 -6.20
N ALA A 122 16.81 -5.99 -6.03
CA ALA A 122 16.32 -7.33 -5.70
C ALA A 122 16.56 -8.35 -6.84
N PHE A 123 16.46 -7.92 -8.11
CA PHE A 123 16.80 -8.75 -9.26
C PHE A 123 18.31 -9.01 -9.38
N GLU A 124 19.15 -8.03 -9.06
CA GLU A 124 20.60 -8.21 -8.98
C GLU A 124 20.96 -9.26 -7.91
N ALA A 125 20.36 -9.18 -6.72
CA ALA A 125 20.54 -10.15 -5.64
C ALA A 125 20.03 -11.57 -5.99
N ALA A 126 19.00 -11.66 -6.84
CA ALA A 126 18.53 -12.92 -7.42
C ALA A 126 19.47 -13.49 -8.51
N GLY A 127 20.53 -12.76 -8.90
CA GLY A 127 21.53 -13.19 -9.88
C GLY A 127 21.27 -12.71 -11.31
N PHE A 128 20.44 -11.67 -11.47
CA PHE A 128 20.04 -11.09 -12.76
C PHE A 128 20.38 -9.59 -12.86
N PRO A 129 21.68 -9.21 -12.87
CA PRO A 129 22.07 -7.82 -13.08
C PRO A 129 21.55 -7.30 -14.42
N ASP A 130 21.26 -6.00 -14.50
CA ASP A 130 20.79 -5.29 -15.72
C ASP A 130 19.55 -5.89 -16.41
N SER A 131 18.77 -6.70 -15.69
CA SER A 131 17.66 -7.51 -16.23
C SER A 131 16.27 -6.99 -15.87
N TYR A 132 16.20 -5.93 -15.08
CA TYR A 132 14.96 -5.25 -14.72
C TYR A 132 15.11 -3.75 -15.01
N ARG A 133 14.14 -3.16 -15.72
CA ARG A 133 14.22 -1.76 -16.17
C ARG A 133 12.86 -1.09 -16.10
N VAL A 134 12.86 0.20 -15.79
CA VAL A 134 11.68 1.06 -15.87
C VAL A 134 11.96 2.23 -16.79
N GLN A 135 11.08 2.47 -17.77
CA GLN A 135 11.27 3.48 -18.81
C GLN A 135 9.95 4.20 -19.08
N VAL A 136 9.98 5.28 -19.86
CA VAL A 136 8.75 5.91 -20.37
C VAL A 136 8.18 5.06 -21.50
N LEU A 137 6.85 4.93 -21.55
CA LEU A 137 6.16 4.24 -22.64
C LEU A 137 6.55 4.86 -24.00
N PRO A 138 7.01 4.07 -24.98
CA PRO A 138 7.43 4.59 -26.28
C PRO A 138 6.32 5.33 -27.01
N GLU A 139 6.69 6.34 -27.78
CA GLU A 139 5.74 7.06 -28.63
C GLU A 139 5.04 6.10 -29.60
N GLY A 140 3.71 6.20 -29.69
CA GLY A 140 2.88 5.35 -30.55
C GLY A 140 2.53 3.97 -29.97
N ALA A 141 3.09 3.57 -28.82
CA ALA A 141 2.63 2.37 -28.11
C ALA A 141 1.29 2.62 -27.41
N HIS A 142 0.36 1.67 -27.51
CA HIS A 142 -0.92 1.76 -26.81
C HIS A 142 -0.75 1.32 -25.35
N PRO A 143 -1.24 2.06 -24.33
CA PRO A 143 -1.06 1.71 -22.92
C PRO A 143 -1.65 0.35 -22.50
N LEU A 144 -2.58 -0.20 -23.30
CA LEU A 144 -3.17 -1.52 -23.08
C LEU A 144 -2.59 -2.64 -23.97
N ASP A 145 -1.64 -2.32 -24.86
CA ASP A 145 -1.00 -3.30 -25.75
C ASP A 145 -0.33 -4.41 -24.94
N VAL A 146 -0.58 -5.66 -25.31
CA VAL A 146 -0.15 -6.83 -24.53
C VAL A 146 1.37 -6.91 -24.37
N ARG A 147 2.13 -6.36 -25.32
CA ARG A 147 3.60 -6.47 -25.38
C ARG A 147 4.32 -5.61 -24.34
N TYR A 148 3.63 -4.68 -23.71
CA TYR A 148 4.21 -3.74 -22.75
C TYR A 148 3.66 -4.00 -21.35
N ASN A 149 4.55 -4.11 -20.36
CA ASN A 149 4.18 -4.04 -18.95
C ASN A 149 4.00 -2.57 -18.58
N VAL A 150 2.77 -2.12 -18.32
CA VAL A 150 2.49 -0.68 -18.22
C VAL A 150 2.12 -0.26 -16.79
N ILE A 151 2.75 0.82 -16.33
CA ILE A 151 2.39 1.58 -15.14
C ILE A 151 1.57 2.78 -15.60
N GLN A 152 0.25 2.65 -15.49
CA GLN A 152 -0.73 3.62 -15.99
C GLN A 152 -1.05 4.69 -14.94
N TRP A 153 -1.10 5.94 -15.40
CA TRP A 153 -1.50 7.06 -14.58
C TRP A 153 -2.94 7.46 -14.88
N VAL A 154 -3.85 7.20 -13.94
CA VAL A 154 -5.29 7.43 -14.16
C VAL A 154 -5.82 8.60 -13.33
N HIS A 155 -6.61 9.45 -13.96
CA HIS A 155 -7.30 10.53 -13.28
C HIS A 155 -8.60 10.03 -12.64
N ARG A 156 -8.81 10.37 -11.37
CA ARG A 156 -10.04 10.05 -10.64
C ARG A 156 -10.62 11.28 -9.97
N GLN A 157 -11.94 11.36 -9.94
CA GLN A 157 -12.67 12.41 -9.23
C GLN A 157 -12.78 12.11 -7.74
N THR A 158 -12.95 10.84 -7.37
CA THR A 158 -13.06 10.38 -5.98
C THR A 158 -11.89 9.46 -5.59
N ARG A 159 -11.84 9.08 -4.31
CA ARG A 159 -10.92 8.05 -3.82
C ARG A 159 -11.10 6.76 -4.63
N GLY A 160 -9.99 6.09 -4.90
CA GLY A 160 -9.98 4.80 -5.56
C GLY A 160 -8.66 4.07 -5.27
N TRP A 161 -8.70 2.74 -5.38
CA TRP A 161 -7.55 1.89 -5.15
C TRP A 161 -6.60 1.93 -6.35
N SER A 162 -5.30 1.99 -6.05
CA SER A 162 -4.27 1.54 -6.99
C SER A 162 -4.26 0.01 -7.00
N TYR A 163 -3.78 -0.57 -8.09
CA TYR A 163 -3.68 -2.02 -8.21
C TYR A 163 -2.59 -2.43 -9.20
N GLY A 164 -1.80 -3.41 -8.78
CA GLY A 164 -0.94 -4.23 -9.62
C GLY A 164 -1.60 -5.56 -9.95
N GLY A 165 -1.70 -5.88 -11.24
CA GLY A 165 -2.17 -7.17 -11.72
C GLY A 165 -1.61 -7.49 -13.09
N GLY A 166 -2.35 -8.29 -13.86
CA GLY A 166 -1.94 -8.63 -15.21
C GLY A 166 -2.52 -9.93 -15.73
N LEU A 167 -1.87 -10.49 -16.75
CA LEU A 167 -2.22 -11.75 -17.37
C LEU A 167 -1.20 -12.81 -16.94
N THR A 168 -1.70 -13.92 -16.42
CA THR A 168 -0.90 -15.09 -16.00
C THR A 168 -1.41 -16.31 -16.74
N ASP A 169 -0.50 -17.19 -17.17
CA ASP A 169 -0.89 -18.51 -17.68
C ASP A 169 -1.40 -19.36 -16.50
N PRO A 170 -2.71 -19.73 -16.47
CA PRO A 170 -3.28 -20.46 -15.34
C PRO A 170 -2.76 -21.89 -15.22
N ARG A 171 -2.05 -22.41 -16.24
CA ARG A 171 -1.50 -23.78 -16.26
C ARG A 171 -0.15 -23.87 -15.55
N THR A 172 0.60 -22.77 -15.51
CA THR A 172 2.00 -22.77 -15.10
C THR A 172 2.36 -21.69 -14.07
N GLY A 173 1.53 -20.64 -13.92
CA GLY A 173 1.88 -19.47 -13.12
C GLY A 173 2.81 -18.47 -13.83
N GLU A 174 3.12 -18.68 -15.12
CA GLU A 174 3.95 -17.74 -15.88
C GLU A 174 3.25 -16.39 -16.07
N MET A 175 3.89 -15.32 -15.64
CA MET A 175 3.41 -13.96 -15.85
C MET A 175 3.69 -13.50 -17.28
N LEU A 176 2.62 -13.16 -18.02
CA LEU A 176 2.68 -12.81 -19.45
C LEU A 176 2.67 -11.31 -19.69
N LYS A 177 1.99 -10.56 -18.82
CA LYS A 177 1.85 -9.10 -18.91
C LYS A 177 1.52 -8.54 -17.55
N ALA A 178 2.21 -7.49 -17.13
CA ALA A 178 1.83 -6.66 -15.99
C ALA A 178 1.01 -5.44 -16.41
N ASN A 179 0.01 -5.12 -15.59
CA ASN A 179 -0.76 -3.88 -15.65
C ASN A 179 -0.84 -3.30 -14.25
N VAL A 180 -0.29 -2.10 -14.09
CA VAL A 180 -0.34 -1.34 -12.85
C VAL A 180 -1.15 -0.08 -13.08
N ILE A 181 -2.02 0.27 -12.14
CA ILE A 181 -2.86 1.47 -12.22
C ILE A 181 -2.68 2.31 -10.96
N LEU A 182 -2.22 3.55 -11.11
CA LEU A 182 -2.07 4.53 -10.02
C LEU A 182 -2.96 5.76 -10.22
N GLY A 183 -3.67 6.15 -9.17
CA GLY A 183 -4.66 7.22 -9.21
C GLY A 183 -4.12 8.61 -8.84
N SER A 184 -4.45 9.64 -9.64
CA SER A 184 -3.95 11.01 -9.44
C SER A 184 -4.52 11.76 -8.24
N GLN A 185 -5.64 11.31 -7.69
CA GLN A 185 -6.33 12.00 -6.58
C GLN A 185 -5.58 11.82 -5.25
N ARG A 186 -4.89 10.69 -5.08
CA ARG A 186 -4.21 10.32 -3.84
C ARG A 186 -3.14 11.32 -3.43
N VAL A 187 -2.33 11.77 -4.38
CA VAL A 187 -1.25 12.74 -4.18
C VAL A 187 -1.76 14.07 -3.61
N ARG A 188 -2.94 14.52 -4.08
CA ARG A 188 -3.56 15.76 -3.59
C ARG A 188 -4.06 15.61 -2.15
N GLN A 189 -4.57 14.43 -1.80
CA GLN A 189 -4.96 14.12 -0.43
C GLN A 189 -3.75 14.06 0.50
N ASP A 190 -2.68 13.40 0.07
CA ASP A 190 -1.46 13.27 0.87
C ASP A 190 -0.85 14.65 1.14
N ARG A 191 -0.72 15.49 0.11
CA ARG A 191 -0.33 16.90 0.27
C ARG A 191 -1.20 17.61 1.31
N MET A 192 -2.53 17.49 1.22
CA MET A 192 -3.44 18.13 2.18
C MET A 192 -3.26 17.62 3.61
N ILE A 193 -3.00 16.32 3.81
CA ILE A 193 -2.71 15.77 5.14
C ILE A 193 -1.44 16.41 5.70
N PHE A 194 -0.37 16.49 4.89
CA PHE A 194 0.88 17.11 5.31
C PHE A 194 0.78 18.64 5.47
N GLU A 195 -0.05 19.34 4.69
CA GLU A 195 -0.39 20.75 4.94
C GLU A 195 -1.09 20.93 6.30
N GLY A 196 -1.95 19.98 6.69
CA GLY A 196 -2.60 19.96 8.00
C GLY A 196 -1.65 19.67 9.18
N LEU A 197 -0.54 18.97 8.93
CA LEU A 197 0.47 18.65 9.95
C LEU A 197 1.58 19.71 10.02
N ALA A 198 2.16 20.08 8.89
CA ALA A 198 3.34 20.95 8.76
C ALA A 198 3.00 22.43 8.49
N GLY A 199 1.82 22.70 7.93
CA GLY A 199 1.42 24.01 7.43
C GLY A 199 1.62 24.18 5.92
N ALA A 200 0.72 24.91 5.29
CA ALA A 200 0.67 25.16 3.85
C ALA A 200 1.87 25.97 3.33
N SER A 201 2.48 26.82 4.16
CA SER A 201 3.65 27.62 3.79
C SER A 201 4.90 26.80 3.43
N LYS A 202 4.92 25.51 3.79
CA LYS A 202 5.98 24.56 3.44
C LYS A 202 5.84 23.96 2.04
N THR A 203 4.67 24.10 1.42
CA THR A 203 4.34 23.49 0.13
C THR A 203 5.15 24.12 -0.99
N GLY A 204 5.87 23.28 -1.75
CA GLY A 204 6.68 23.71 -2.89
C GLY A 204 8.00 24.39 -2.48
N THR A 205 8.44 24.25 -1.23
CA THR A 205 9.72 24.79 -0.77
C THR A 205 10.91 23.91 -1.17
N GLY A 206 10.68 22.65 -1.51
CA GLY A 206 11.72 21.65 -1.79
C GLY A 206 12.46 21.14 -0.55
N ALA A 207 12.07 21.57 0.66
CA ALA A 207 12.65 21.10 1.91
C ALA A 207 12.16 19.69 2.27
N ALA A 208 12.80 19.04 3.24
CA ALA A 208 12.41 17.70 3.70
C ALA A 208 10.99 17.65 4.31
N ASP A 209 10.51 18.78 4.82
CA ASP A 209 9.16 18.96 5.38
C ASP A 209 8.16 19.54 4.37
N ASP A 210 8.52 19.61 3.08
CA ASP A 210 7.62 20.05 2.02
C ASP A 210 6.53 18.98 1.74
N PRO A 211 5.24 19.30 1.93
CA PRO A 211 4.12 18.43 1.60
C PRO A 211 4.17 17.84 0.18
N VAL A 212 4.73 18.55 -0.81
CA VAL A 212 4.92 18.04 -2.17
C VAL A 212 5.98 16.96 -2.21
N GLN A 213 7.14 17.18 -1.58
CA GLN A 213 8.24 16.20 -1.57
C GLN A 213 7.81 14.93 -0.84
N ILE A 214 7.14 15.05 0.30
CA ILE A 214 6.64 13.90 1.05
C ILE A 214 5.58 13.12 0.24
N ALA A 215 4.69 13.82 -0.47
CA ALA A 215 3.73 13.18 -1.35
C ALA A 215 4.41 12.45 -2.53
N LEU A 216 5.49 13.01 -3.09
CA LEU A 216 6.29 12.34 -4.13
C LEU A 216 7.01 11.10 -3.57
N SER A 217 7.54 11.13 -2.35
CA SER A 217 8.13 9.94 -1.69
C SER A 217 7.10 8.81 -1.55
N ARG A 218 5.85 9.15 -1.23
CA ARG A 218 4.77 8.15 -1.23
C ARG A 218 4.47 7.58 -2.62
N ILE A 219 4.54 8.39 -3.67
CA ILE A 219 4.35 7.88 -5.05
C ILE A 219 5.44 6.87 -5.40
N ARG A 220 6.70 7.12 -5.00
CA ARG A 220 7.81 6.17 -5.22
C ARG A 220 7.52 4.83 -4.54
N GLN A 221 7.20 4.86 -3.25
CA GLN A 221 6.84 3.66 -2.51
C GLN A 221 5.64 2.94 -3.14
N LEU A 222 4.58 3.67 -3.49
CA LEU A 222 3.39 3.07 -4.09
C LEU A 222 3.69 2.46 -5.48
N ALA A 223 4.55 3.08 -6.28
CA ALA A 223 4.98 2.50 -7.55
C ALA A 223 5.74 1.19 -7.34
N ALA A 224 6.67 1.15 -6.38
CA ALA A 224 7.38 -0.07 -6.01
C ALA A 224 6.41 -1.16 -5.53
N HIS A 225 5.46 -0.82 -4.66
CA HIS A 225 4.45 -1.71 -4.12
C HIS A 225 3.60 -2.37 -5.22
N GLU A 226 2.98 -1.55 -6.07
CA GLU A 226 2.06 -2.08 -7.09
C GLU A 226 2.80 -2.89 -8.15
N VAL A 227 4.03 -2.50 -8.49
CA VAL A 227 4.89 -3.32 -9.36
C VAL A 227 5.24 -4.65 -8.69
N GLY A 228 5.52 -4.67 -7.39
CA GLY A 228 5.80 -5.89 -6.63
C GLY A 228 4.71 -6.95 -6.75
N HIS A 229 3.42 -6.54 -6.71
CA HIS A 229 2.31 -7.46 -6.99
C HIS A 229 2.42 -8.12 -8.36
N THR A 230 2.78 -7.34 -9.39
CA THR A 230 2.91 -7.87 -10.75
C THR A 230 4.15 -8.74 -10.93
N LEU A 231 5.20 -8.51 -10.14
CA LEU A 231 6.37 -9.37 -10.05
C LEU A 231 6.11 -10.68 -9.29
N GLY A 232 4.97 -10.80 -8.61
CA GLY A 232 4.55 -12.03 -7.95
C GLY A 232 4.61 -11.98 -6.42
N PHE A 233 4.68 -10.80 -5.79
CA PHE A 233 4.75 -10.69 -4.33
C PHE A 233 3.43 -10.24 -3.71
N ALA A 234 3.01 -10.93 -2.66
CA ALA A 234 1.85 -10.60 -1.85
C ALA A 234 2.17 -9.46 -0.87
N HIS A 235 1.15 -8.90 -0.21
CA HIS A 235 1.41 -7.94 0.87
C HIS A 235 2.19 -8.60 2.00
N ASN A 236 3.03 -7.81 2.66
CA ASN A 236 3.65 -8.16 3.93
C ASN A 236 3.32 -7.07 4.96
N PHE A 237 2.24 -7.28 5.72
CA PHE A 237 1.78 -6.29 6.70
C PHE A 237 2.56 -6.30 8.01
N ALA A 238 3.60 -7.14 8.13
CA ALA A 238 4.48 -7.13 9.29
C ALA A 238 5.74 -6.28 9.09
N ALA A 239 6.02 -5.80 7.88
CA ALA A 239 7.30 -5.19 7.55
C ALA A 239 7.60 -3.92 8.37
N SER A 240 6.56 -3.14 8.69
CA SER A 240 6.63 -1.94 9.52
C SER A 240 7.17 -2.20 10.94
N SER A 241 7.05 -3.45 11.42
CA SER A 241 7.49 -3.91 12.74
C SER A 241 8.95 -4.38 12.80
N ASN A 242 9.58 -4.56 11.63
CA ASN A 242 10.95 -5.01 11.48
C ASN A 242 11.68 -4.17 10.42
N GLU A 243 11.96 -2.92 10.78
CA GLU A 243 12.80 -2.00 9.99
C GLU A 243 12.23 -1.65 8.60
N ARG A 244 10.91 -1.69 8.42
CA ARG A 244 10.24 -1.41 7.14
C ARG A 244 10.80 -2.27 6.01
N ALA A 245 11.06 -3.55 6.33
CA ALA A 245 11.80 -4.48 5.48
C ALA A 245 11.15 -4.81 4.13
N SER A 246 9.98 -4.26 3.78
CA SER A 246 9.29 -4.56 2.53
C SER A 246 8.50 -3.36 2.02
N VAL A 247 8.59 -3.10 0.72
CA VAL A 247 7.67 -2.19 0.01
C VAL A 247 6.27 -2.78 -0.12
N MET A 248 6.10 -4.09 0.16
CA MET A 248 4.81 -4.78 0.11
C MET A 248 3.94 -4.56 1.36
N ASP A 249 4.36 -3.67 2.26
CA ASP A 249 3.54 -3.17 3.36
C ASP A 249 2.76 -1.90 2.95
N TYR A 250 1.80 -1.47 3.78
CA TYR A 250 1.11 -0.18 3.69
C TYR A 250 1.49 0.70 4.88
N PRO A 251 2.71 1.24 4.99
CA PRO A 251 3.07 2.04 6.15
C PRO A 251 2.30 3.38 6.16
N ALA A 252 1.94 3.83 7.35
CA ALA A 252 1.56 5.24 7.55
C ALA A 252 2.79 6.14 7.37
N PRO A 253 2.64 7.46 7.17
CA PRO A 253 3.80 8.34 7.25
C PRO A 253 4.43 8.27 8.65
N LEU A 254 5.72 7.98 8.72
CA LEU A 254 6.45 7.98 9.99
C LEU A 254 6.84 9.42 10.35
N VAL A 255 6.13 9.97 11.33
CA VAL A 255 6.32 11.33 11.84
C VAL A 255 6.49 11.25 13.35
N TRP A 256 7.45 11.99 13.90
CA TRP A 256 7.65 12.11 15.34
C TRP A 256 7.72 13.56 15.78
N VAL A 257 7.56 13.77 17.08
CA VAL A 257 7.78 15.07 17.73
C VAL A 257 9.25 15.18 18.10
N GLY A 258 9.97 16.06 17.40
CA GLY A 258 11.37 16.37 17.64
C GLY A 258 11.63 17.02 18.99
N GLN A 259 12.91 17.15 19.35
CA GLN A 259 13.34 17.69 20.66
C GLN A 259 12.91 19.15 20.90
N ASN A 260 12.74 19.93 19.83
CA ASN A 260 12.25 21.30 19.86
C ASN A 260 10.72 21.42 19.90
N GLY A 261 9.99 20.28 19.92
CA GLY A 261 8.54 20.22 19.88
C GLY A 261 7.93 20.44 18.49
N GLU A 262 8.75 20.47 17.42
CA GLU A 262 8.28 20.48 16.04
C GLU A 262 8.10 19.05 15.50
N LEU A 263 7.32 18.92 14.43
CA LEU A 263 7.13 17.64 13.76
C LEU A 263 8.29 17.39 12.79
N ASP A 264 8.81 16.17 12.83
CA ASP A 264 9.88 15.71 11.95
C ASP A 264 9.31 14.74 10.90
N PHE A 265 9.56 15.06 9.63
CA PHE A 265 9.08 14.32 8.46
C PHE A 265 10.22 13.63 7.70
N SER A 266 11.45 13.67 8.22
CA SER A 266 12.66 13.24 7.51
C SER A 266 12.65 11.77 7.09
N ALA A 267 11.87 10.92 7.76
CA ALA A 267 11.69 9.52 7.40
C ALA A 267 10.21 9.16 7.16
N ALA A 268 9.38 10.10 6.70
CA ALA A 268 7.96 9.88 6.47
C ALA A 268 7.66 8.63 5.62
N TYR A 269 8.49 8.35 4.61
CA TYR A 269 8.47 7.09 3.85
C TYR A 269 9.91 6.64 3.63
N ASP A 270 10.11 5.32 3.57
CA ASP A 270 11.43 4.75 3.29
C ASP A 270 11.83 4.92 1.82
N VAL A 271 13.12 4.73 1.55
CA VAL A 271 13.70 4.85 0.21
C VAL A 271 14.42 3.56 -0.15
N GLY A 272 14.06 2.99 -1.30
CA GLY A 272 14.68 1.77 -1.81
C GLY A 272 13.82 0.53 -1.59
N ILE A 273 14.40 -0.62 -1.92
CA ILE A 273 13.79 -1.93 -1.74
C ILE A 273 14.15 -2.47 -0.36
N GLY A 274 13.24 -3.20 0.29
CA GLY A 274 13.49 -3.72 1.63
C GLY A 274 14.19 -5.08 1.64
N GLU A 275 14.78 -5.46 2.79
CA GLU A 275 15.47 -6.75 2.92
C GLU A 275 14.57 -7.97 2.67
N TRP A 276 13.30 -7.92 3.09
CA TRP A 276 12.33 -8.97 2.82
C TRP A 276 11.99 -9.08 1.33
N ASP A 277 11.93 -7.95 0.62
CA ASP A 277 11.70 -7.95 -0.84
C ASP A 277 12.86 -8.62 -1.58
N ILE A 278 14.11 -8.38 -1.13
CA ILE A 278 15.31 -9.04 -1.65
C ILE A 278 15.24 -10.55 -1.42
N VAL A 279 14.90 -10.98 -0.19
CA VAL A 279 14.71 -12.40 0.15
C VAL A 279 13.63 -13.03 -0.74
N SER A 280 12.49 -12.36 -0.88
CA SER A 280 11.36 -12.85 -1.67
C SER A 280 11.73 -12.97 -3.15
N ALA A 281 12.45 -11.99 -3.71
CA ALA A 281 12.93 -12.03 -5.08
C ALA A 281 14.00 -13.13 -5.29
N MET A 282 14.91 -13.31 -4.34
CA MET A 282 15.85 -14.42 -4.36
C MET A 282 15.13 -15.76 -4.34
N TRP A 283 14.15 -15.95 -3.47
CA TRP A 283 13.36 -17.17 -3.44
C TRP A 283 12.63 -17.38 -4.78
N LEU A 284 11.96 -16.35 -5.31
CA LEU A 284 11.09 -16.50 -6.47
C LEU A 284 11.85 -16.62 -7.80
N TYR A 285 12.96 -15.90 -7.97
CA TYR A 285 13.61 -15.74 -9.27
C TYR A 285 14.98 -16.41 -9.39
N ARG A 286 15.70 -16.68 -8.29
CA ARG A 286 17.06 -17.21 -8.38
C ARG A 286 17.09 -18.52 -9.15
N GLN A 287 18.07 -18.62 -10.06
CA GLN A 287 18.40 -19.84 -10.78
C GLN A 287 19.64 -20.49 -10.18
N TYR A 288 19.53 -21.78 -9.89
CA TYR A 288 20.58 -22.59 -9.29
C TYR A 288 21.31 -23.43 -10.35
N PRO A 289 22.57 -23.83 -10.10
CA PRO A 289 23.27 -24.78 -10.96
C PRO A 289 22.55 -26.12 -11.07
N ASP A 290 22.70 -26.79 -12.21
CA ASP A 290 22.13 -28.12 -12.46
C ASP A 290 22.47 -29.10 -11.32
N GLY A 291 21.45 -29.82 -10.84
CA GLY A 291 21.56 -30.79 -9.75
C GLY A 291 21.44 -30.19 -8.34
N THR A 292 21.27 -28.88 -8.21
CA THR A 292 20.89 -28.26 -6.93
C THR A 292 19.43 -28.60 -6.61
N ASP A 293 19.16 -28.96 -5.35
CA ASP A 293 17.78 -29.04 -4.85
C ASP A 293 17.27 -27.62 -4.57
N GLU A 294 16.51 -27.06 -5.52
CA GLU A 294 15.97 -25.70 -5.42
C GLU A 294 14.99 -25.53 -4.25
N ASN A 295 14.32 -26.61 -3.83
CA ASN A 295 13.39 -26.56 -2.70
C ASN A 295 14.19 -26.43 -1.41
N ALA A 296 15.17 -27.30 -1.20
CA ALA A 296 16.03 -27.23 -0.01
C ALA A 296 16.78 -25.88 0.11
N ALA A 297 17.25 -25.33 -1.01
CA ALA A 297 17.90 -24.02 -1.03
C ALA A 297 16.91 -22.87 -0.76
N GLY A 298 15.64 -23.01 -1.19
CA GLY A 298 14.56 -22.09 -0.86
C GLY A 298 14.19 -22.14 0.61
N ASP A 299 14.12 -23.34 1.19
CA ASP A 299 13.85 -23.57 2.62
C ASP A 299 14.91 -22.90 3.48
N GLU A 300 16.20 -23.14 3.19
CA GLU A 300 17.31 -22.54 3.92
C GLU A 300 17.26 -21.00 3.87
N LEU A 301 16.90 -20.43 2.72
CA LEU A 301 16.76 -18.99 2.55
C LEU A 301 15.64 -18.42 3.44
N LEU A 302 14.46 -19.03 3.43
CA LEU A 302 13.31 -18.56 4.21
C LEU A 302 13.53 -18.76 5.72
N GLU A 303 14.16 -19.87 6.12
CA GLU A 303 14.55 -20.10 7.51
C GLU A 303 15.60 -19.09 7.98
N SER A 304 16.59 -18.78 7.15
CA SER A 304 17.60 -17.78 7.48
C SER A 304 17.00 -16.39 7.59
N ALA A 305 16.03 -16.04 6.74
CA ALA A 305 15.32 -14.76 6.80
C ALA A 305 14.49 -14.64 8.08
N TRP A 306 13.75 -15.70 8.45
CA TRP A 306 13.06 -15.72 9.73
C TRP A 306 14.04 -15.62 10.92
N GLY A 307 15.15 -16.37 10.86
CA GLY A 307 16.19 -16.37 11.88
C GLY A 307 16.92 -15.03 12.06
N SER A 308 16.95 -14.18 11.03
CA SER A 308 17.48 -12.81 11.14
C SER A 308 16.50 -11.81 11.73
N GLY A 309 15.25 -12.21 11.95
CA GLY A 309 14.18 -11.37 12.48
C GLY A 309 13.26 -10.77 11.43
N LEU A 310 13.40 -11.15 10.15
CA LEU A 310 12.44 -10.75 9.12
C LEU A 310 11.10 -11.46 9.34
N ARG A 311 10.01 -10.71 9.18
CA ARG A 311 8.65 -11.20 9.40
C ARG A 311 7.85 -11.15 8.11
N TYR A 312 6.97 -12.14 7.92
CA TYR A 312 6.00 -12.17 6.84
C TYR A 312 4.63 -12.55 7.36
N ILE A 313 3.66 -11.66 7.16
CA ILE A 313 2.25 -11.86 7.53
C ILE A 313 1.38 -11.29 6.41
N ASP A 314 0.47 -12.12 5.91
CA ASP A 314 -0.34 -11.87 4.72
C ASP A 314 -1.64 -11.08 5.01
N ASP A 315 -2.42 -10.83 3.95
CA ASP A 315 -3.60 -9.98 3.98
C ASP A 315 -4.66 -10.31 5.03
N PRO A 316 -5.12 -11.58 5.16
CA PRO A 316 -6.11 -11.97 6.15
C PRO A 316 -5.74 -11.55 7.56
N GLN A 317 -4.45 -11.51 7.90
CA GLN A 317 -3.98 -11.23 9.25
C GLN A 317 -3.64 -9.75 9.47
N GLY A 318 -3.29 -9.00 8.43
CA GLY A 318 -3.00 -7.57 8.55
C GLY A 318 -4.22 -6.65 8.56
N ARG A 319 -5.32 -6.99 7.86
CA ARG A 319 -6.41 -6.03 7.60
C ARG A 319 -7.43 -5.83 8.71
N GLY A 320 -8.00 -6.91 9.24
CA GLY A 320 -9.06 -6.84 10.24
C GLY A 320 -8.49 -6.61 11.64
N VAL A 321 -9.17 -5.84 12.49
CA VAL A 321 -8.74 -5.68 13.90
C VAL A 321 -8.88 -6.99 14.70
N GLY A 322 -9.86 -7.83 14.38
CA GLY A 322 -10.10 -9.12 15.04
C GLY A 322 -9.16 -10.27 14.61
N THR A 323 -8.16 -10.01 13.77
CA THR A 323 -7.21 -11.06 13.31
C THR A 323 -6.13 -11.35 14.34
N ALA A 324 -5.96 -10.44 15.31
CA ALA A 324 -5.16 -10.62 16.52
C ALA A 324 -3.66 -10.88 16.31
N HIS A 325 -3.10 -10.73 15.10
CA HIS A 325 -1.65 -10.76 14.93
C HIS A 325 -1.04 -9.42 15.42
N PRO A 326 -0.21 -9.41 16.47
CA PRO A 326 0.19 -8.18 17.17
C PRO A 326 1.10 -7.26 16.35
N TYR A 327 1.87 -7.83 15.43
CA TYR A 327 2.87 -7.10 14.62
C TYR A 327 2.47 -6.99 13.16
N ALA A 328 1.19 -7.13 12.83
CA ALA A 328 0.73 -6.96 11.45
C ALA A 328 -0.52 -6.09 11.39
N SER A 329 -0.41 -4.91 10.80
CA SER A 329 -1.55 -4.02 10.61
C SER A 329 -1.34 -3.15 9.38
N VAL A 330 -2.43 -2.78 8.73
CA VAL A 330 -2.38 -1.81 7.64
C VAL A 330 -2.23 -0.40 8.23
N TRP A 331 -1.36 0.43 7.63
CA TRP A 331 -1.12 1.82 8.02
C TRP A 331 -0.57 1.99 9.43
N ASP A 332 0.26 1.06 9.88
CA ASP A 332 1.02 1.17 11.11
C ASP A 332 2.49 1.50 10.83
N ASN A 333 3.28 1.54 11.90
CA ASN A 333 4.72 1.83 11.93
C ASN A 333 5.28 1.38 13.26
N GLY A 334 6.58 1.07 13.28
CA GLY A 334 7.36 0.88 14.49
C GLY A 334 7.26 -0.53 15.06
N THR A 335 8.24 -0.89 15.87
CA THR A 335 8.40 -2.26 16.41
C THR A 335 7.47 -2.57 17.59
N ASP A 336 6.84 -1.54 18.17
CA ASP A 336 5.88 -1.64 19.28
C ASP A 336 4.63 -0.82 18.94
N PRO A 337 3.49 -1.47 18.61
CA PRO A 337 2.23 -0.79 18.30
C PRO A 337 1.72 0.16 19.40
N VAL A 338 2.02 -0.13 20.67
CA VAL A 338 1.59 0.69 21.82
C VAL A 338 2.43 1.97 21.92
N ALA A 339 3.75 1.84 21.75
CA ALA A 339 4.64 2.99 21.68
C ALA A 339 4.31 3.86 20.46
N SER A 340 4.04 3.24 19.32
CA SER A 340 3.66 3.94 18.09
C SER A 340 2.33 4.68 18.21
N LEU A 341 1.32 4.09 18.86
CA LEU A 341 0.09 4.81 19.19
C LEU A 341 0.38 6.04 20.06
N THR A 342 1.22 5.88 21.09
CA THR A 342 1.60 6.99 21.99
C THR A 342 2.29 8.13 21.24
N GLU A 343 3.20 7.81 20.33
CA GLU A 343 3.90 8.83 19.53
C GLU A 343 2.97 9.51 18.53
N VAL A 344 2.10 8.75 17.86
CA VAL A 344 1.10 9.32 16.93
C VAL A 344 0.11 10.22 17.67
N MET A 345 -0.23 9.92 18.93
CA MET A 345 -1.02 10.82 19.78
C MET A 345 -0.27 12.12 20.13
N ARG A 346 1.06 12.06 20.34
CA ARG A 346 1.89 13.27 20.52
C ARG A 346 1.92 14.11 19.24
N VAL A 347 2.12 13.50 18.08
CA VAL A 347 2.09 14.19 16.77
C VAL A 347 0.73 14.85 16.55
N ARG A 348 -0.36 14.11 16.76
CA ARG A 348 -1.73 14.62 16.67
C ARG A 348 -1.93 15.84 17.56
N LYS A 349 -1.49 15.79 18.83
CA LYS A 349 -1.61 16.90 19.77
C LYS A 349 -0.90 18.15 19.25
N VAL A 350 0.36 18.04 18.83
CA VAL A 350 1.14 19.16 18.29
C VAL A 350 0.46 19.75 17.05
N ALA A 351 -0.02 18.91 16.14
CA ALA A 351 -0.71 19.36 14.93
C ALA A 351 -2.01 20.11 15.26
N LEU A 352 -2.86 19.57 16.15
CA LEU A 352 -4.12 20.20 16.54
C LEU A 352 -3.93 21.51 17.31
N GLU A 353 -2.92 21.59 18.20
CA GLU A 353 -2.59 22.84 18.91
C GLU A 353 -2.21 23.97 17.96
N ARG A 354 -1.56 23.64 16.83
CA ARG A 354 -1.12 24.60 15.80
C ARG A 354 -2.12 24.77 14.66
N PHE A 355 -3.20 23.98 14.63
CA PHE A 355 -4.13 23.94 13.51
C PHE A 355 -4.93 25.24 13.38
N GLY A 356 -5.04 25.74 12.15
CA GLY A 356 -5.75 26.97 11.83
C GLY A 356 -5.48 27.40 10.39
N LEU A 357 -5.58 28.71 10.11
CA LEU A 357 -5.42 29.28 8.76
C LEU A 357 -4.08 28.93 8.09
N GLY A 358 -3.03 28.63 8.86
CA GLY A 358 -1.74 28.19 8.33
C GLY A 358 -1.79 26.86 7.57
N ALA A 359 -2.86 26.07 7.71
CA ALA A 359 -3.10 24.85 6.93
C ALA A 359 -3.68 25.11 5.52
N LEU A 360 -3.90 26.37 5.14
CA LEU A 360 -4.45 26.77 3.84
C LEU A 360 -3.47 27.58 3.01
N GLN A 361 -3.53 27.40 1.69
CA GLN A 361 -2.80 28.22 0.73
C GLN A 361 -3.48 29.60 0.58
N PRO A 362 -2.72 30.65 0.19
CA PRO A 362 -3.31 31.95 -0.10
C PRO A 362 -4.45 31.86 -1.15
N GLY A 363 -5.60 32.43 -0.82
CA GLY A 363 -6.79 32.45 -1.69
C GLY A 363 -7.75 31.27 -1.51
N GLU A 364 -7.41 30.27 -0.68
CA GLU A 364 -8.35 29.21 -0.35
C GLU A 364 -9.44 29.66 0.63
N PRO A 365 -10.68 29.17 0.49
CA PRO A 365 -11.75 29.49 1.43
C PRO A 365 -11.49 28.84 2.79
N THR A 366 -11.74 29.58 3.87
CA THR A 366 -11.54 29.11 5.25
C THR A 366 -12.34 27.85 5.59
N SER A 367 -13.51 27.67 4.97
CA SER A 367 -14.33 26.46 5.12
C SER A 367 -13.63 25.17 4.69
N ARG A 368 -12.56 25.24 3.89
CA ARG A 368 -11.72 24.09 3.55
C ARG A 368 -11.07 23.45 4.78
N LEU A 369 -10.87 24.21 5.86
CA LEU A 369 -10.35 23.66 7.13
C LEU A 369 -11.18 22.48 7.66
N ARG A 370 -12.49 22.42 7.36
CA ARG A 370 -13.33 21.27 7.73
C ARG A 370 -12.92 19.96 7.05
N ALA A 371 -12.38 20.03 5.84
CA ALA A 371 -11.84 18.84 5.16
C ALA A 371 -10.45 18.49 5.68
N VAL A 372 -9.59 19.50 5.91
CA VAL A 372 -8.21 19.29 6.38
C VAL A 372 -8.16 18.75 7.81
N ILE A 373 -9.06 19.18 8.69
CA ILE A 373 -9.04 18.76 10.10
C ILE A 373 -9.39 17.28 10.29
N VAL A 374 -10.19 16.68 9.41
CA VAL A 374 -10.63 15.27 9.54
C VAL A 374 -9.44 14.30 9.67
N PRO A 375 -8.48 14.25 8.71
CA PRO A 375 -7.35 13.35 8.83
C PRO A 375 -6.38 13.71 9.96
N VAL A 376 -6.29 14.98 10.38
CA VAL A 376 -5.44 15.42 11.51
C VAL A 376 -6.08 14.99 12.84
N TYR A 377 -7.38 15.20 12.99
CA TYR A 377 -8.14 14.79 14.17
C TYR A 377 -8.20 13.26 14.32
N LEU A 378 -8.29 12.53 13.21
CA LEU A 378 -8.26 11.06 13.20
C LEU A 378 -6.87 10.48 12.89
N TYR A 379 -5.78 11.23 13.13
CA TYR A 379 -4.42 10.81 12.75
C TYR A 379 -4.01 9.47 13.37
N HIS A 380 -4.52 9.18 14.57
CA HIS A 380 -4.24 7.98 15.36
C HIS A 380 -5.02 6.72 14.98
N ARG A 381 -6.03 6.82 14.10
CA ARG A 381 -7.02 5.75 13.87
C ARG A 381 -6.45 4.39 13.48
N TYR A 382 -5.35 4.36 12.74
CA TYR A 382 -4.74 3.10 12.31
C TYR A 382 -3.87 2.47 13.39
N GLN A 383 -3.20 3.30 14.20
CA GLN A 383 -2.46 2.81 15.36
C GLN A 383 -3.37 2.35 16.49
N VAL A 384 -4.61 2.86 16.56
CA VAL A 384 -5.65 2.27 17.40
C VAL A 384 -5.91 0.82 17.01
N ASN A 385 -6.07 0.53 15.71
CA ASN A 385 -6.27 -0.84 15.25
C ASN A 385 -5.05 -1.72 15.53
N ALA A 386 -3.84 -1.24 15.27
CA ALA A 386 -2.60 -1.98 15.54
C ALA A 386 -2.44 -2.29 17.03
N ALA A 387 -2.61 -1.29 17.92
CA ALA A 387 -2.54 -1.50 19.36
C ALA A 387 -3.65 -2.41 19.89
N ALA A 388 -4.87 -2.35 19.33
CA ALA A 388 -5.97 -3.24 19.72
C ALA A 388 -5.67 -4.72 19.45
N LYS A 389 -4.94 -5.05 18.39
CA LYS A 389 -4.51 -6.44 18.10
C LYS A 389 -3.60 -7.04 19.17
N MET A 390 -3.01 -6.23 20.04
CA MET A 390 -2.26 -6.72 21.19
C MET A 390 -3.18 -7.39 22.22
N ILE A 391 -4.43 -6.95 22.35
CA ILE A 391 -5.39 -7.48 23.33
C ILE A 391 -5.99 -8.77 22.81
N GLY A 392 -5.78 -9.87 23.53
CA GLY A 392 -6.10 -11.21 23.01
C GLY A 392 -5.23 -11.65 21.83
N GLY A 393 -4.13 -10.93 21.57
CA GLY A 393 -3.24 -11.18 20.43
C GLY A 393 -2.56 -12.54 20.45
N TYR A 394 -2.24 -13.07 19.27
CA TYR A 394 -1.50 -14.30 19.06
C TYR A 394 -0.38 -14.08 18.03
N ASP A 395 0.86 -14.16 18.50
CA ASP A 395 2.06 -14.02 17.68
C ASP A 395 2.40 -15.37 17.03
N PHE A 396 2.47 -15.42 15.71
CA PHE A 396 2.86 -16.62 14.96
C PHE A 396 3.60 -16.23 13.67
N HIS A 397 4.12 -17.24 12.98
CA HIS A 397 4.63 -17.11 11.61
C HIS A 397 4.19 -18.34 10.81
N TYR A 398 4.23 -18.22 9.48
CA TYR A 398 4.00 -19.35 8.59
C TYR A 398 5.21 -20.29 8.66
N ALA A 399 4.96 -21.57 8.87
CA ALA A 399 5.98 -22.59 9.02
C ALA A 399 5.49 -23.96 8.51
N GLU A 400 6.44 -24.85 8.21
CA GLU A 400 6.20 -26.21 7.76
C GLU A 400 6.58 -27.25 8.83
N THR A 401 6.03 -28.46 8.69
CA THR A 401 6.35 -29.56 9.60
C THR A 401 7.83 -29.94 9.51
N GLY A 402 8.49 -30.05 10.66
CA GLY A 402 9.92 -30.39 10.73
C GLY A 402 10.83 -29.20 11.05
N GLN A 403 10.31 -27.97 10.97
CA GLN A 403 11.02 -26.77 11.39
C GLN A 403 11.04 -26.60 12.92
N ALA A 404 12.01 -25.85 13.43
CA ALA A 404 12.05 -25.46 14.84
C ALA A 404 11.11 -24.25 15.10
N ASN A 405 10.62 -24.12 16.33
CA ASN A 405 9.85 -22.95 16.80
C ASN A 405 8.52 -22.65 16.07
N ILE A 406 7.89 -23.63 15.42
CA ILE A 406 6.63 -23.46 14.64
C ILE A 406 5.38 -23.03 15.47
N GLY A 407 5.49 -22.92 16.79
CA GLY A 407 4.36 -22.61 17.66
C GLY A 407 4.19 -21.11 17.83
N GLY A 408 2.96 -20.61 17.67
CA GLY A 408 2.61 -19.26 18.07
C GLY A 408 2.40 -19.13 19.59
N ALA A 409 2.46 -17.90 20.10
CA ALA A 409 2.29 -17.60 21.51
C ALA A 409 1.30 -16.44 21.73
N PRO A 410 0.48 -16.48 22.80
CA PRO A 410 -0.34 -15.33 23.16
C PRO A 410 0.54 -14.14 23.56
N VAL A 411 0.09 -12.93 23.23
CA VAL A 411 0.75 -11.70 23.67
C VAL A 411 0.83 -11.68 25.21
N PRO A 412 1.99 -11.38 25.83
CA PRO A 412 2.16 -11.34 27.28
C PRO A 412 1.16 -10.41 27.98
N ALA A 413 0.66 -10.83 29.15
CA ALA A 413 -0.43 -10.15 29.85
C ALA A 413 -0.10 -8.70 30.27
N ASP A 414 1.17 -8.39 30.53
CA ASP A 414 1.66 -7.04 30.79
C ASP A 414 1.58 -6.16 29.53
N GLN A 415 1.96 -6.68 28.36
CA GLN A 415 1.83 -5.96 27.08
C GLN A 415 0.36 -5.69 26.73
N GLN A 416 -0.53 -6.67 26.95
CA GLN A 416 -1.98 -6.46 26.73
C GLN A 416 -2.55 -5.34 27.62
N ARG A 417 -2.12 -5.27 28.89
CA ARG A 417 -2.53 -4.18 29.80
C ARG A 417 -1.95 -2.83 29.37
N GLY A 418 -0.74 -2.81 28.84
CA GLY A 418 -0.14 -1.62 28.23
C GLY A 418 -0.99 -1.12 27.06
N ALA A 419 -1.34 -2.00 26.13
CA ALA A 419 -2.21 -1.68 24.99
C ALA A 419 -3.58 -1.16 25.44
N LEU A 420 -4.23 -1.82 26.40
CA LEU A 420 -5.51 -1.36 26.95
C LEU A 420 -5.39 0.04 27.55
N SER A 421 -4.32 0.31 28.29
CA SER A 421 -4.09 1.63 28.90
C SER A 421 -3.90 2.72 27.83
N ALA A 422 -3.14 2.43 26.77
CA ALA A 422 -2.92 3.37 25.67
C ALA A 422 -4.19 3.63 24.86
N LEU A 423 -5.02 2.60 24.63
CA LEU A 423 -6.32 2.74 23.95
C LEU A 423 -7.30 3.56 24.80
N VAL A 424 -7.42 3.29 26.10
CA VAL A 424 -8.30 4.06 26.98
C VAL A 424 -7.86 5.54 27.05
N ALA A 425 -6.56 5.83 26.94
CA ALA A 425 -6.07 7.20 26.91
C ALA A 425 -6.53 8.01 25.69
N THR A 426 -6.92 7.37 24.57
CA THR A 426 -7.48 8.09 23.41
C THR A 426 -8.90 8.60 23.66
N LEU A 427 -9.58 8.07 24.68
CA LEU A 427 -10.95 8.43 25.08
C LEU A 427 -11.02 9.59 26.08
N ASP A 428 -9.88 10.11 26.54
CA ASP A 428 -9.86 11.25 27.46
C ASP A 428 -10.57 12.45 26.82
N PRO A 429 -11.52 13.11 27.50
CA PRO A 429 -12.20 14.29 26.95
C PRO A 429 -11.24 15.39 26.49
N ALA A 430 -10.10 15.58 27.15
CA ALA A 430 -9.09 16.56 26.75
C ALA A 430 -8.39 16.19 25.43
N VAL A 431 -8.38 14.91 25.06
CA VAL A 431 -7.87 14.42 23.77
C VAL A 431 -8.89 14.62 22.65
N LEU A 432 -10.19 14.55 22.97
CA LEU A 432 -11.30 14.71 22.03
C LEU A 432 -11.71 16.18 21.81
N ASP A 433 -11.29 17.08 22.68
CA ASP A 433 -11.65 18.49 22.58
C ASP A 433 -10.82 19.25 21.51
N LEU A 434 -11.32 20.40 21.09
CA LEU A 434 -10.62 21.35 20.22
C LEU A 434 -10.65 22.75 20.81
N PRO A 435 -9.56 23.56 20.68
CA PRO A 435 -9.58 24.94 21.13
C PRO A 435 -10.68 25.77 20.46
N ASP A 436 -11.33 26.68 21.20
CA ASP A 436 -12.36 27.60 20.67
C ASP A 436 -11.88 28.34 19.42
N ARG A 437 -10.64 28.84 19.43
CA ARG A 437 -10.02 29.51 18.28
C ARG A 437 -10.02 28.67 17.00
N THR A 438 -9.97 27.34 17.14
CA THR A 438 -9.99 26.41 16.01
C THR A 438 -11.43 26.18 15.58
N LEU A 439 -12.35 25.96 16.53
CA LEU A 439 -13.78 25.78 16.26
C LEU A 439 -14.37 26.99 15.52
N ASP A 440 -14.00 28.21 15.91
CA ASP A 440 -14.43 29.46 15.29
C ASP A 440 -14.04 29.58 13.80
N LEU A 441 -12.98 28.88 13.38
CA LEU A 441 -12.51 28.87 11.98
C LEU A 441 -13.21 27.80 11.13
N LEU A 442 -13.81 26.77 11.74
CA LEU A 442 -14.43 25.63 11.06
C LEU A 442 -15.82 25.98 10.53
N THR A 443 -15.89 26.93 9.61
CA THR A 443 -17.13 27.36 8.94
C THR A 443 -17.61 26.36 7.88
N PRO A 444 -18.92 26.29 7.58
CA PRO A 444 -19.47 25.32 6.64
C PRO A 444 -19.03 25.62 5.19
N PRO A 445 -18.79 24.60 4.35
CA PRO A 445 -18.45 24.82 2.95
C PRO A 445 -19.65 25.37 2.17
N LEU A 446 -19.36 26.13 1.11
CA LEU A 446 -20.38 26.52 0.15
C LEU A 446 -20.94 25.28 -0.55
N VAL A 447 -22.27 25.20 -0.68
CA VAL A 447 -22.97 24.13 -1.41
C VAL A 447 -22.95 24.42 -2.93
N SER A 448 -21.80 24.78 -3.48
CA SER A 448 -21.58 24.94 -4.92
C SER A 448 -20.79 23.74 -5.43
N PHE A 449 -21.26 23.10 -6.51
CA PHE A 449 -20.75 21.83 -7.05
C PHE A 449 -21.10 20.59 -6.21
N ARG A 450 -22.38 20.18 -6.19
CA ARG A 450 -22.78 18.83 -5.74
C ARG A 450 -22.44 17.79 -6.80
N GLY A 451 -21.18 17.40 -6.89
CA GLY A 451 -20.79 16.15 -7.57
C GLY A 451 -21.02 14.94 -6.65
N ALA A 452 -21.12 13.75 -7.23
CA ALA A 452 -21.10 12.51 -6.46
C ALA A 452 -19.79 12.43 -5.65
N GLY A 453 -19.87 12.51 -4.31
CA GLY A 453 -18.71 12.41 -3.41
C GLY A 453 -18.39 13.65 -2.56
N ALA A 454 -19.05 14.80 -2.77
CA ALA A 454 -18.73 16.05 -2.08
C ALA A 454 -18.95 16.06 -0.54
N GLY A 455 -19.48 14.98 0.06
CA GLY A 455 -19.75 14.86 1.50
C GLY A 455 -18.95 13.78 2.24
N ALA A 456 -18.31 12.84 1.54
CA ALA A 456 -17.68 11.67 2.18
C ALA A 456 -16.37 12.01 2.94
N GLU A 457 -15.87 13.23 2.77
CA GLU A 457 -14.58 13.70 3.28
C GLU A 457 -14.72 14.63 4.50
N TYR A 458 -15.94 14.84 5.00
CA TYR A 458 -16.23 15.66 6.17
C TYR A 458 -16.75 14.78 7.32
N PHE A 459 -16.57 15.23 8.56
CA PHE A 459 -17.37 14.67 9.65
C PHE A 459 -18.86 14.89 9.37
N PRO A 460 -19.73 13.91 9.68
CA PRO A 460 -21.16 14.17 9.74
C PRO A 460 -21.43 15.23 10.82
N GLY A 461 -22.59 15.88 10.76
CA GLY A 461 -22.93 16.88 11.76
C GLY A 461 -24.41 17.23 11.79
N GLU A 462 -24.92 17.41 13.00
CA GLU A 462 -26.33 17.70 13.29
C GLU A 462 -26.53 19.15 13.80
N THR A 463 -25.44 19.89 14.01
CA THR A 463 -25.46 21.27 14.57
C THR A 463 -25.61 22.37 13.51
N GLY A 464 -25.99 21.99 12.28
CA GLY A 464 -26.22 22.90 11.17
C GLY A 464 -24.95 23.62 10.70
N ALA A 465 -24.93 24.94 10.83
CA ALA A 465 -23.79 25.75 10.37
C ALA A 465 -22.57 25.65 11.29
N MET A 466 -22.73 25.29 12.56
CA MET A 466 -21.60 25.14 13.49
C MET A 466 -20.81 23.86 13.18
N PHE A 467 -19.55 23.79 13.63
CA PHE A 467 -18.81 22.53 13.58
C PHE A 467 -19.33 21.63 14.70
N ASP A 468 -19.68 20.40 14.38
CA ASP A 468 -20.20 19.43 15.34
C ASP A 468 -19.05 18.68 16.02
N LEU A 469 -18.51 19.29 17.08
CA LEU A 469 -17.43 18.67 17.86
C LEU A 469 -17.86 17.36 18.52
N LEU A 470 -19.13 17.27 18.95
CA LEU A 470 -19.65 16.05 19.59
C LEU A 470 -19.63 14.87 18.61
N THR A 471 -20.05 15.09 17.35
CA THR A 471 -19.99 14.06 16.32
C THR A 471 -18.56 13.69 15.93
N ALA A 472 -17.63 14.66 15.90
CA ALA A 472 -16.21 14.37 15.68
C ALA A 472 -15.61 13.52 16.83
N ALA A 473 -15.90 13.89 18.07
CA ALA A 473 -15.52 13.14 19.28
C ALA A 473 -16.11 11.73 19.29
N ASP A 474 -17.41 11.60 19.00
CA ASP A 474 -18.08 10.31 18.88
C ASP A 474 -17.46 9.42 17.80
N THR A 475 -17.12 9.99 16.64
CA THR A 475 -16.43 9.26 15.55
C THR A 475 -15.09 8.69 16.01
N SER A 476 -14.29 9.49 16.72
CA SER A 476 -12.96 9.08 17.22
C SER A 476 -13.08 8.06 18.36
N ALA A 477 -14.00 8.27 19.30
CA ALA A 477 -14.24 7.35 20.40
C ALA A 477 -14.79 6.01 19.90
N SER A 478 -15.70 6.04 18.94
CA SER A 478 -16.27 4.84 18.31
C SER A 478 -15.22 3.99 17.59
N GLN A 479 -14.17 4.60 17.00
CA GLN A 479 -13.06 3.82 16.43
C GLN A 479 -12.30 3.05 17.51
N THR A 480 -12.00 3.69 18.64
CA THR A 480 -11.29 3.04 19.75
C THR A 480 -12.14 1.97 20.41
N LEU A 481 -13.40 2.29 20.77
CA LEU A 481 -14.31 1.34 21.39
C LEU A 481 -14.65 0.18 20.44
N GLY A 482 -14.84 0.46 19.15
CA GLY A 482 -15.09 -0.55 18.13
C GLY A 482 -13.91 -1.50 17.94
N ALA A 483 -12.67 -0.99 17.98
CA ALA A 483 -11.47 -1.82 17.93
C ALA A 483 -11.29 -2.65 19.22
N LEU A 484 -11.50 -2.04 20.39
CA LEU A 484 -11.32 -2.68 21.69
C LEU A 484 -12.37 -3.75 21.99
N LEU A 485 -13.61 -3.54 21.55
CA LEU A 485 -14.75 -4.43 21.80
C LEU A 485 -15.05 -5.33 20.59
N HIS A 486 -14.15 -5.36 19.60
CA HIS A 486 -14.29 -6.27 18.47
C HIS A 486 -14.26 -7.72 19.00
N PRO A 487 -15.26 -8.56 18.64
CA PRO A 487 -15.35 -9.93 19.12
C PRO A 487 -14.22 -10.83 18.59
#